data_AF-A0A914PA01-F1
#
_entry.id   AF-A0A914PA01-F1
#
_cell.length_a   1.000
_cell.length_b   1.000
_cell.length_c   1.000
_cell.angle_alpha   90.00
_cell.angle_beta   90.00
_cell.angle_gamma   90.00
#
_symmetry.space_group_name_H-M   'P 1'
#
loop_
_entity.id
_entity.type
_entity.pdbx_description
1 polymer ?
#
loop_
_entity_poly.entity_id
_entity_poly.type
_entity_poly.pdbx_seq_one_letter_code
_entity_poly.pdbx_strand_id
1 'polypeptide(L)'
;MINVYDLVNNKRRVLFNTSLEKPRAIAVDPTAGLIFWTDWGTQKIERAGMDGKDRVEVISGETVRWPNGLAVDIYDQRIYWADAKTKAISSCDYWGKDVRTILRSQKYLKHPFSLTVFEERLYWTDWNHEGILSVNKFKGDDVKTVMHGVPGPMTVRIFHQMAQPNIPNKCEMHACEHLCLPRAYIRKASARDEEPFNGLPYSCGCDMGFELSGLTKCLPIQKRQPTEPQATPTPSEMIFQSSGNIFTNFVASNYLLCIALICGFIILSVVVTGCVVRKICFNQFSAKNFDNPIYQRTIEQGKGFFNDNYVGTILSKPTTQEPLLKQNK
;
A
#
# COMPACT_ATOMS: atom_id res chain seq x y z
N MET A 1 1.41 -10.78 -2.83
CA MET A 1 2.31 -10.37 -3.93
C MET A 1 2.43 -8.85 -3.94
N ILE A 2 3.62 -8.34 -4.24
CA ILE A 2 3.96 -6.92 -4.32
C ILE A 2 4.45 -6.64 -5.75
N ASN A 3 3.85 -5.64 -6.40
CA ASN A 3 4.06 -5.32 -7.81
C ASN A 3 4.46 -3.86 -7.98
N VAL A 4 5.12 -3.58 -9.11
CA VAL A 4 5.39 -2.23 -9.60
C VAL A 4 4.67 -2.03 -10.94
N TYR A 5 4.24 -0.79 -11.18
CA TYR A 5 3.55 -0.38 -12.38
C TYR A 5 4.05 1.00 -12.81
N ASP A 6 4.43 1.13 -14.07
CA ASP A 6 4.80 2.41 -14.68
C ASP A 6 3.55 3.13 -15.17
N LEU A 7 3.36 4.36 -14.67
CA LEU A 7 2.24 5.23 -15.00
C LEU A 7 2.29 5.74 -16.45
N VAL A 8 3.47 5.83 -17.05
CA VAL A 8 3.66 6.38 -18.40
C VAL A 8 3.57 5.27 -19.45
N ASN A 9 4.39 4.22 -19.33
CA ASN A 9 4.47 3.18 -20.36
C ASN A 9 3.51 1.99 -20.13
N ASN A 10 2.69 2.02 -19.08
CA ASN A 10 1.72 0.96 -18.73
C ASN A 10 2.38 -0.43 -18.67
N LYS A 11 3.59 -0.49 -18.09
CA LYS A 11 4.35 -1.71 -17.89
C LYS A 11 4.24 -2.14 -16.45
N ARG A 12 4.11 -3.45 -16.20
CA ARG A 12 3.91 -3.97 -14.85
C ARG A 12 4.82 -5.16 -14.57
N ARG A 13 5.31 -5.27 -13.34
CA ARG A 13 6.17 -6.38 -12.93
C ARG A 13 5.85 -6.80 -11.50
N VAL A 14 5.86 -8.10 -11.25
CA VAL A 14 5.82 -8.65 -9.89
C VAL A 14 7.22 -8.58 -9.30
N LEU A 15 7.39 -7.87 -8.19
CA LEU A 15 8.68 -7.79 -7.48
C LEU A 15 8.83 -8.93 -6.48
N PHE A 16 7.78 -9.20 -5.70
CA PHE A 16 7.79 -10.24 -4.67
C PHE A 16 6.50 -11.05 -4.69
N ASN A 17 6.63 -12.36 -4.83
CA ASN A 17 5.50 -13.31 -4.80
C ASN A 17 5.67 -14.46 -3.77
N THR A 18 6.85 -14.62 -3.19
CA THR A 18 7.14 -15.64 -2.18
C THR A 18 7.23 -15.04 -0.78
N SER A 19 7.00 -15.87 0.24
CA SER A 19 7.15 -15.52 1.66
C SER A 19 6.38 -14.25 2.07
N LEU A 20 5.17 -14.10 1.51
CA LEU A 20 4.20 -13.06 1.81
C LEU A 20 2.87 -13.74 2.14
N GLU A 21 2.33 -13.50 3.33
CA GLU A 21 1.03 -14.06 3.73
C GLU A 21 -0.04 -12.97 3.65
N LYS A 22 0.13 -11.88 4.42
CA LYS A 22 -0.84 -10.79 4.49
C LYS A 22 -0.13 -9.43 4.49
N PRO A 23 0.53 -9.06 3.38
CA PRO A 23 1.13 -7.74 3.23
C PRO A 23 0.05 -6.66 3.35
N ARG A 24 0.35 -5.54 4.02
CA ARG A 24 -0.63 -4.49 4.33
C ARG A 24 -0.16 -3.09 3.97
N ALA A 25 0.75 -2.51 4.74
CA ALA A 25 1.26 -1.17 4.46
C ALA A 25 2.53 -1.24 3.62
N ILE A 26 2.72 -0.23 2.77
CA ILE A 26 3.89 -0.08 1.91
C ILE A 26 4.30 1.40 1.88
N ALA A 27 5.60 1.63 1.91
CA ALA A 27 6.21 2.96 1.85
C ALA A 27 7.53 2.88 1.08
N VAL A 28 7.95 3.99 0.48
CA VAL A 28 9.15 4.05 -0.37
C VAL A 28 10.02 5.23 0.03
N ASP A 29 11.32 5.06 -0.15
CA ASP A 29 12.32 6.13 -0.14
C ASP A 29 13.05 6.12 -1.49
N PRO A 30 12.61 6.95 -2.47
CA PRO A 30 13.27 7.05 -3.77
C PRO A 30 14.71 7.58 -3.70
N THR A 31 15.04 8.37 -2.67
CA THR A 31 16.40 8.91 -2.46
C THR A 31 17.38 7.76 -2.22
N ALA A 32 17.00 6.81 -1.37
CA ALA A 32 17.75 5.60 -1.08
C ALA A 32 17.46 4.46 -2.07
N GLY A 33 16.44 4.56 -2.92
CA GLY A 33 15.99 3.48 -3.80
C GLY A 33 15.44 2.28 -3.03
N LEU A 34 14.78 2.52 -1.89
CA LEU A 34 14.28 1.49 -0.98
C LEU A 34 12.75 1.44 -0.94
N ILE A 35 12.23 0.24 -0.72
CA ILE A 35 10.83 -0.03 -0.45
C ILE A 35 10.71 -0.79 0.88
N PHE A 36 9.71 -0.44 1.67
CA PHE A 36 9.41 -1.03 2.97
C PHE A 36 7.96 -1.49 2.98
N TRP A 37 7.68 -2.63 3.59
CA TRP A 37 6.31 -3.11 3.77
C TRP A 37 6.13 -3.88 5.07
N THR A 38 4.87 -3.96 5.49
CA THR A 38 4.46 -4.75 6.65
C THR A 38 3.69 -5.98 6.19
N ASP A 39 3.89 -7.10 6.89
CA ASP A 39 3.09 -8.32 6.73
C ASP A 39 2.67 -8.82 8.12
N TRP A 40 1.36 -8.86 8.35
CA TRP A 40 0.80 -9.26 9.65
C TRP A 40 0.51 -10.75 9.76
N GLY A 41 0.56 -11.50 8.65
CA GLY A 41 0.50 -12.97 8.71
C GLY A 41 1.84 -13.53 9.15
N THR A 42 2.91 -13.09 8.47
CA THR A 42 4.30 -13.46 8.82
C THR A 42 4.90 -12.61 9.95
N GLN A 43 4.20 -11.56 10.40
CA GLN A 43 4.54 -10.74 11.56
C GLN A 43 5.92 -10.09 11.47
N LYS A 44 6.19 -9.48 10.32
CA LYS A 44 7.47 -8.85 10.02
C LYS A 44 7.28 -7.53 9.27
N ILE A 45 8.33 -6.72 9.36
CA ILE A 45 8.54 -5.56 8.52
C ILE A 45 9.78 -5.84 7.70
N GLU A 46 9.65 -5.71 6.39
CA GLU A 46 10.72 -6.02 5.45
C GLU A 46 11.05 -4.79 4.63
N ARG A 47 12.28 -4.79 4.10
CA ARG A 47 12.71 -3.82 3.10
C ARG A 47 13.37 -4.53 1.93
N ALA A 48 13.43 -3.83 0.81
CA ALA A 48 14.20 -4.24 -0.35
C ALA A 48 14.60 -3.01 -1.17
N GLY A 49 15.41 -3.22 -2.21
CA GLY A 49 15.54 -2.26 -3.29
C GLY A 49 14.24 -2.13 -4.08
N MET A 50 13.98 -0.92 -4.61
CA MET A 50 12.82 -0.67 -5.48
C MET A 50 12.90 -1.44 -6.81
N ASP A 51 14.08 -1.95 -7.16
CA ASP A 51 14.30 -2.89 -8.27
C ASP A 51 13.98 -4.35 -7.95
N GLY A 52 13.49 -4.64 -6.73
CA GLY A 52 13.13 -5.98 -6.29
C GLY A 52 14.28 -6.81 -5.75
N LYS A 53 15.48 -6.24 -5.59
CA LYS A 53 16.68 -6.93 -5.07
C LYS A 53 16.91 -6.62 -3.59
N ASP A 54 17.86 -7.32 -2.98
CA ASP A 54 18.34 -7.07 -1.61
C ASP A 54 17.21 -7.04 -0.56
N ARG A 55 16.24 -7.97 -0.68
CA ARG A 55 15.17 -8.15 0.29
C ARG A 55 15.75 -8.63 1.62
N VAL A 56 15.46 -7.88 2.67
CA VAL A 56 15.92 -8.12 4.04
C VAL A 56 14.75 -7.92 5.02
N GLU A 57 14.68 -8.79 6.02
CA GLU A 57 13.82 -8.60 7.17
C GLU A 57 14.41 -7.51 8.09
N VAL A 58 13.65 -6.45 8.35
CA VAL A 58 14.10 -5.31 9.17
C VAL A 58 13.76 -5.54 10.64
N ILE A 59 12.51 -5.96 10.92
CA ILE A 59 12.03 -6.29 12.26
C ILE A 59 11.14 -7.52 12.16
N SER A 60 11.26 -8.42 13.14
CA SER A 60 10.39 -9.58 13.33
C SER A 60 10.27 -9.94 14.80
N GLY A 61 9.48 -10.98 15.10
CA GLY A 61 9.33 -11.52 16.45
C GLY A 61 8.30 -10.76 17.29
N GLU A 62 8.49 -10.71 18.60
CA GLU A 62 7.45 -10.24 19.54
C GLU A 62 7.14 -8.74 19.45
N THR A 63 8.05 -7.95 18.87
CA THR A 63 7.90 -6.50 18.71
C THR A 63 6.87 -6.13 17.63
N VAL A 64 6.57 -7.07 16.72
CA VAL A 64 5.67 -6.88 15.58
C VAL A 64 4.66 -8.02 15.55
N ARG A 65 3.37 -7.67 15.60
CA ARG A 65 2.26 -8.61 15.62
C ARG A 65 1.26 -8.24 14.53
N TRP A 66 0.60 -7.09 14.63
CA TRP A 66 -0.30 -6.57 13.60
C TRP A 66 0.16 -5.20 13.11
N PRO A 67 1.28 -5.13 12.37
CA PRO A 67 1.84 -3.88 11.86
C PRO A 67 0.95 -3.30 10.74
N ASN A 68 -0.02 -2.49 11.13
CA ASN A 68 -1.04 -1.99 10.22
C ASN A 68 -0.59 -0.74 9.46
N GLY A 69 -0.04 0.23 10.19
CA GLY A 69 0.47 1.47 9.63
C GLY A 69 1.98 1.44 9.50
N LEU A 70 2.51 2.04 8.43
CA LEU A 70 3.94 2.21 8.18
C LEU A 70 4.18 3.60 7.59
N ALA A 71 5.17 4.31 8.12
CA ALA A 71 5.64 5.59 7.62
C ALA A 71 7.17 5.56 7.49
N VAL A 72 7.69 6.25 6.48
CA VAL A 72 9.13 6.42 6.23
C VAL A 72 9.44 7.89 6.42
N ASP A 73 10.42 8.18 7.26
CA ASP A 73 11.02 9.49 7.40
C ASP A 73 12.33 9.51 6.63
N ILE A 74 12.29 10.16 5.47
CA ILE A 74 13.41 10.21 4.51
C ILE A 74 14.59 10.99 5.10
N TYR A 75 14.33 12.04 5.88
CA TYR A 75 15.38 12.90 6.43
C TYR A 75 16.12 12.21 7.58
N ASP A 76 15.39 11.51 8.45
CA ASP A 76 15.95 10.79 9.60
C ASP A 76 16.37 9.35 9.26
N GLN A 77 16.16 8.88 8.01
CA GLN A 77 16.38 7.50 7.57
C GLN A 77 15.79 6.46 8.53
N ARG A 78 14.54 6.72 8.94
CA ARG A 78 13.85 5.98 9.99
C ARG A 78 12.47 5.54 9.52
N ILE A 79 12.09 4.34 9.92
CA ILE A 79 10.71 3.86 9.74
C ILE A 79 9.96 3.94 11.06
N TYR A 80 8.66 4.18 10.95
CA TYR A 80 7.70 4.15 12.05
C TYR A 80 6.58 3.18 11.69
N TRP A 81 6.14 2.38 12.65
CA TRP A 81 4.99 1.49 12.44
C TRP A 81 4.02 1.56 13.61
N ALA A 82 2.74 1.43 13.29
CA ALA A 82 1.65 1.34 14.25
C ALA A 82 1.12 -0.09 14.29
N ASP A 83 1.24 -0.73 15.44
CA ASP A 83 0.85 -2.11 15.64
C ASP A 83 -0.47 -2.22 16.43
N ALA A 84 -1.48 -2.80 15.78
CA ALA A 84 -2.82 -2.90 16.34
C ALA A 84 -2.94 -3.96 17.45
N LYS A 85 -2.02 -4.92 17.55
CA LYS A 85 -2.07 -5.96 18.58
C LYS A 85 -1.25 -5.56 19.80
N THR A 86 -0.04 -5.03 19.62
CA THR A 86 0.82 -4.60 20.73
C THR A 86 0.43 -3.23 21.30
N LYS A 87 -0.49 -2.52 20.63
CA LYS A 87 -1.00 -1.20 21.05
C LYS A 87 0.13 -0.18 21.15
N ALA A 88 1.06 -0.22 20.20
CA ALA A 88 2.24 0.61 20.19
C ALA A 88 2.54 1.21 18.80
N ILE A 89 3.04 2.44 18.81
CA ILE A 89 3.79 3.02 17.70
C ILE A 89 5.26 2.91 18.05
N SER A 90 6.03 2.27 17.17
CA SER A 90 7.46 2.05 17.35
C SER A 90 8.23 2.53 16.13
N SER A 91 9.55 2.65 16.27
CA SER A 91 10.45 3.13 15.23
C SER A 91 11.78 2.43 15.27
N CYS A 92 12.47 2.38 14.12
CA CYS A 92 13.85 1.91 14.00
C CYS A 92 14.49 2.53 12.75
N ASP A 93 15.82 2.54 12.69
CA ASP A 93 16.50 2.94 11.46
C ASP A 93 16.23 1.95 10.30
N TYR A 94 16.68 2.29 9.09
CA TYR A 94 16.51 1.41 7.92
C TYR A 94 17.19 0.03 8.05
N TRP A 95 18.06 -0.19 9.03
CA TRP A 95 18.73 -1.46 9.29
C TRP A 95 18.11 -2.25 10.45
N GLY A 96 16.99 -1.77 11.01
CA GLY A 96 16.33 -2.42 12.14
C GLY A 96 17.04 -2.19 13.48
N LYS A 97 17.99 -1.25 13.54
CA LYS A 97 18.67 -0.87 14.78
C LYS A 97 17.99 0.33 15.43
N ASP A 98 18.41 0.62 16.66
CA ASP A 98 17.89 1.73 17.47
C ASP A 98 16.34 1.72 17.53
N VAL A 99 15.83 0.54 17.89
CA VAL A 99 14.40 0.29 18.06
C VAL A 99 13.89 1.06 19.27
N ARG A 100 12.87 1.90 19.06
CA ARG A 100 12.25 2.72 20.11
C ARG A 100 10.75 2.57 20.07
N THR A 101 10.13 2.38 21.23
CA THR A 101 8.68 2.55 21.37
C THR A 101 8.39 4.04 21.56
N ILE A 102 7.71 4.66 20.61
CA ILE A 102 7.34 6.08 20.68
C ILE A 102 6.11 6.26 21.57
N LEU A 103 5.07 5.47 21.33
CA LEU A 103 3.83 5.53 22.10
C LEU A 103 3.35 4.11 22.38
N ARG A 104 2.98 3.82 23.63
CA ARG A 104 2.24 2.61 24.00
C ARG A 104 1.02 2.99 24.80
N SER A 105 -0.17 2.79 24.25
CA SER A 105 -1.41 3.21 24.90
C SER A 105 -2.62 2.47 24.38
N GLN A 106 -3.31 1.73 25.27
CA GLN A 106 -4.59 1.11 24.92
C GLN A 106 -5.71 2.11 24.68
N LYS A 107 -5.58 3.33 25.23
CA LYS A 107 -6.57 4.41 25.08
C LYS A 107 -6.54 4.99 23.66
N TYR A 108 -5.34 5.24 23.12
CA TYR A 108 -5.13 5.96 21.86
C TYR A 108 -4.85 5.06 20.65
N LEU A 109 -4.43 3.81 20.87
CA LEU A 109 -4.09 2.84 19.83
C LEU A 109 -5.03 1.64 19.91
N LYS A 110 -6.35 1.89 19.80
CA LYS A 110 -7.35 0.83 19.91
C LYS A 110 -7.29 -0.12 18.71
N HIS A 111 -7.28 0.43 17.50
CA HIS A 111 -7.09 -0.31 16.25
C HIS A 111 -6.51 0.62 15.16
N PRO A 112 -5.22 0.98 15.25
CA PRO A 112 -4.58 1.83 14.24
C PRO A 112 -4.58 1.13 12.87
N PHE A 113 -4.78 1.91 11.80
CA PHE A 113 -4.81 1.39 10.43
C PHE A 113 -3.72 1.97 9.54
N SER A 114 -3.60 3.29 9.44
CA SER A 114 -2.57 3.96 8.63
C SER A 114 -1.76 4.92 9.51
N LEU A 115 -0.51 5.14 9.13
CA LEU A 115 0.44 6.00 9.83
C LEU A 115 1.16 6.86 8.79
N THR A 116 1.42 8.12 9.11
CA THR A 116 2.24 9.04 8.31
C THR A 116 3.04 9.96 9.24
N VAL A 117 4.11 10.54 8.73
CA VAL A 117 5.05 11.39 9.49
C VAL A 117 5.19 12.71 8.78
N PHE A 118 5.23 13.79 9.55
CA PHE A 118 5.62 15.10 9.04
C PHE A 118 6.22 15.93 10.16
N GLU A 119 7.36 16.56 9.87
CA GLU A 119 8.13 17.34 10.84
C GLU A 119 8.39 16.54 12.12
N GLU A 120 7.93 17.03 13.27
CA GLU A 120 8.13 16.42 14.58
C GLU A 120 6.97 15.49 15.00
N ARG A 121 5.98 15.25 14.12
CA ARG A 121 4.74 14.56 14.49
C ARG A 121 4.46 13.34 13.65
N LEU A 122 3.91 12.33 14.32
CA LEU A 122 3.28 11.18 13.69
C LEU A 122 1.78 11.39 13.69
N TYR A 123 1.11 10.98 12.61
CA TYR A 123 -0.33 11.03 12.43
C TYR A 123 -0.84 9.65 12.07
N TRP A 124 -1.89 9.17 12.74
CA TRP A 124 -2.47 7.86 12.44
C TRP A 124 -3.98 7.88 12.45
N THR A 125 -4.56 6.97 11.69
CA THR A 125 -5.99 6.68 11.69
C THR A 125 -6.27 5.52 12.63
N ASP A 126 -7.37 5.58 13.38
CA ASP A 126 -7.80 4.50 14.26
C ASP A 126 -9.28 4.20 14.08
N TRP A 127 -9.60 2.92 13.83
CA TRP A 127 -10.97 2.47 13.55
C TRP A 127 -11.92 2.61 14.74
N ASN A 128 -11.42 2.38 15.95
CA ASN A 128 -12.24 2.36 17.16
C ASN A 128 -12.18 3.69 17.93
N HIS A 129 -11.29 4.60 17.54
CA HIS A 129 -11.34 6.01 17.92
C HIS A 129 -12.15 6.85 16.92
N GLU A 130 -12.44 6.28 15.74
CA GLU A 130 -13.18 6.93 14.66
C GLU A 130 -12.60 8.30 14.30
N GLY A 131 -11.30 8.35 14.05
CA GLY A 131 -10.62 9.61 13.82
C GLY A 131 -9.16 9.51 13.46
N ILE A 132 -8.56 10.70 13.38
CA ILE A 132 -7.12 10.90 13.13
C ILE A 132 -6.51 11.47 14.39
N LEU A 133 -5.45 10.85 14.89
CA LEU A 133 -4.69 11.30 16.05
C LEU A 133 -3.29 11.72 15.62
N SER A 134 -2.60 12.46 16.50
CA SER A 134 -1.20 12.81 16.33
C SER A 134 -0.43 12.75 17.65
N VAL A 135 0.88 12.53 17.57
CA VAL A 135 1.80 12.45 18.72
C VAL A 135 3.16 13.00 18.32
N ASN A 136 3.92 13.54 19.28
CA ASN A 136 5.32 13.92 19.05
C ASN A 136 6.17 12.66 18.76
N LYS A 137 6.93 12.68 17.67
CA LYS A 137 7.71 11.52 17.18
C LYS A 137 8.95 11.20 18.03
N PHE A 138 9.45 12.16 18.81
CA PHE A 138 10.66 12.03 19.60
C PHE A 138 10.36 11.60 21.04
N LYS A 139 9.38 12.24 21.67
CA LYS A 139 9.05 12.03 23.10
C LYS A 139 7.86 11.10 23.32
N GLY A 140 6.98 10.95 22.32
CA GLY A 140 5.74 10.19 22.50
C GLY A 140 4.67 10.90 23.33
N ASP A 141 4.86 12.19 23.63
CA ASP A 141 3.94 13.03 24.38
C ASP A 141 3.02 13.85 23.44
N ASP A 142 2.22 14.72 24.05
CA ASP A 142 1.33 15.64 23.33
C ASP A 142 0.39 14.94 22.32
N VAL A 143 -0.23 13.86 22.78
CA VAL A 143 -1.21 13.11 22.00
C VAL A 143 -2.46 13.97 21.80
N LYS A 144 -2.79 14.27 20.55
CA LYS A 144 -3.94 15.10 20.16
C LYS A 144 -4.84 14.34 19.21
N THR A 145 -6.15 14.51 19.33
CA THR A 145 -7.05 14.13 18.24
C THR A 145 -7.16 15.30 17.27
N VAL A 146 -6.76 15.04 16.02
CA VAL A 146 -6.77 16.01 14.93
C VAL A 146 -8.15 16.08 14.29
N MET A 147 -8.79 14.92 14.15
CA MET A 147 -10.14 14.80 13.58
C MET A 147 -10.91 13.70 14.30
N HIS A 148 -12.17 13.98 14.64
CA HIS A 148 -13.13 13.03 15.22
C HIS A 148 -14.28 12.77 14.24
N GLY A 149 -15.09 11.73 14.51
CA GLY A 149 -16.30 11.45 13.74
C GLY A 149 -16.00 11.00 12.31
N VAL A 150 -14.88 10.30 12.11
CA VAL A 150 -14.52 9.65 10.86
C VAL A 150 -14.69 8.15 11.07
N PRO A 151 -15.87 7.58 10.77
CA PRO A 151 -16.10 6.14 10.92
C PRO A 151 -15.25 5.37 9.91
N GLY A 152 -14.59 4.30 10.36
CA GLY A 152 -13.74 3.45 9.52
C GLY A 152 -12.65 4.21 8.74
N PRO A 153 -11.86 5.10 9.39
CA PRO A 153 -10.86 5.88 8.68
C PRO A 153 -9.79 4.94 8.12
N MET A 154 -9.56 5.03 6.82
CA MET A 154 -8.61 4.18 6.11
C MET A 154 -7.23 4.84 6.12
N THR A 155 -6.78 5.38 4.99
CA THR A 155 -5.43 5.93 4.87
C THR A 155 -5.36 7.41 5.25
N VAL A 156 -4.27 7.81 5.90
CA VAL A 156 -3.87 9.20 6.06
C VAL A 156 -2.54 9.42 5.33
N ARG A 157 -2.43 10.56 4.65
CA ARG A 157 -1.24 10.99 3.92
C ARG A 157 -1.03 12.47 4.12
N ILE A 158 0.23 12.87 4.10
CA ILE A 158 0.63 14.27 4.15
C ILE A 158 0.67 14.80 2.73
N PHE A 159 -0.01 15.92 2.50
CA PHE A 159 0.03 16.63 1.23
C PHE A 159 0.88 17.90 1.40
N HIS A 160 2.18 17.76 1.17
CA HIS A 160 3.13 18.87 1.27
C HIS A 160 4.37 18.59 0.41
N GLN A 161 4.94 19.61 -0.22
CA GLN A 161 6.12 19.46 -1.09
C GLN A 161 7.33 18.86 -0.34
N MET A 162 7.55 19.26 0.92
CA MET A 162 8.66 18.69 1.73
C MET A 162 8.47 17.22 2.09
N ALA A 163 7.26 16.66 1.98
CA ALA A 163 7.02 15.22 2.15
C ALA A 163 7.47 14.41 0.91
N GLN A 164 7.74 15.07 -0.22
CA GLN A 164 8.25 14.49 -1.46
C GLN A 164 9.47 15.28 -1.93
N PRO A 165 10.67 14.99 -1.39
CA PRO A 165 11.88 15.73 -1.72
C PRO A 165 12.13 15.76 -3.24
N ASN A 166 12.45 16.94 -3.76
CA ASN A 166 12.79 17.10 -5.17
C ASN A 166 14.21 16.56 -5.41
N ILE A 167 14.30 15.34 -5.94
CA ILE A 167 15.55 14.66 -6.26
C ILE A 167 15.67 14.40 -7.76
N PRO A 168 16.89 14.36 -8.32
CA PRO A 168 17.10 13.90 -9.69
C PRO A 168 16.57 12.48 -9.88
N ASN A 169 15.92 12.24 -11.02
CA ASN A 169 15.41 10.92 -11.32
C ASN A 169 16.58 9.98 -11.69
N LYS A 170 16.80 8.92 -10.90
CA LYS A 170 17.85 7.91 -11.18
C LYS A 170 17.71 7.23 -12.54
N CYS A 171 16.52 7.32 -13.13
CA CYS A 171 16.15 6.75 -14.41
C CYS A 171 16.07 7.79 -15.54
N GLU A 172 16.50 9.04 -15.34
CA GLU A 172 16.34 10.11 -16.35
C GLU A 172 16.98 9.78 -17.70
N MET A 173 18.18 9.19 -17.69
CA MET A 173 18.86 8.67 -18.88
C MET A 173 19.12 7.17 -18.74
N HIS A 174 18.09 6.37 -18.96
CA HIS A 174 18.19 4.91 -18.91
C HIS A 174 18.17 4.26 -20.29
N ALA A 175 18.86 3.12 -20.41
CA ALA A 175 18.84 2.28 -21.61
C ALA A 175 17.82 1.11 -21.56
N CYS A 176 16.96 1.06 -20.52
CA CYS A 176 16.01 -0.03 -20.32
C CYS A 176 14.90 -0.07 -21.38
N GLU A 177 14.59 -1.26 -21.89
CA GLU A 177 13.55 -1.43 -22.92
C GLU A 177 12.12 -1.29 -22.35
N HIS A 178 11.86 -1.80 -21.15
CA HIS A 178 10.52 -1.78 -20.54
C HIS A 178 10.45 -0.92 -19.28
N LEU A 179 11.06 -1.37 -18.17
CA LEU A 179 11.01 -0.68 -16.88
C LEU A 179 12.42 -0.27 -16.46
N CYS A 180 12.55 0.94 -15.92
CA CYS A 180 13.72 1.38 -15.17
C CYS A 180 13.34 1.50 -13.69
N LEU A 181 14.06 0.79 -12.83
CA LEU A 181 13.78 0.75 -11.40
C LEU A 181 14.98 1.30 -10.60
N PRO A 182 14.74 2.26 -9.68
CA PRO A 182 15.79 2.79 -8.81
C PRO A 182 16.50 1.69 -8.04
N ARG A 183 17.83 1.66 -8.11
CA ARG A 183 18.63 0.72 -7.33
C ARG A 183 18.82 1.24 -5.90
N ALA A 184 18.83 0.32 -4.94
CA ALA A 184 19.13 0.63 -3.55
C ALA A 184 20.56 1.19 -3.41
N TYR A 185 20.68 2.35 -2.76
CA TYR A 185 21.94 2.93 -2.31
C TYR A 185 22.03 2.73 -0.79
N ILE A 186 22.76 1.70 -0.35
CA ILE A 186 22.92 1.40 1.08
C ILE A 186 24.42 1.44 1.38
N ARG A 187 24.89 2.50 2.06
CA ARG A 187 26.22 2.47 2.69
C ARG A 187 26.20 1.35 3.73
N LYS A 188 26.92 0.25 3.50
CA LYS A 188 27.12 -0.77 4.54
C LYS A 188 27.85 -0.08 5.69
N ALA A 189 27.33 -0.19 6.91
CA ALA A 189 27.96 0.39 8.11
C ALA A 189 29.41 -0.10 8.37
N SER A 190 29.86 -1.17 7.69
CA SER A 190 31.22 -1.72 7.77
C SER A 190 32.15 -1.29 6.61
N ALA A 191 31.65 -0.61 5.59
CA ALA A 191 32.47 -0.18 4.46
C ALA A 191 33.16 1.14 4.83
N ARG A 192 34.39 1.04 5.37
CA ARG A 192 35.30 2.19 5.53
C ARG A 192 35.90 2.66 4.21
N ASP A 193 35.73 1.88 3.16
CA ASP A 193 36.18 2.21 1.83
C ASP A 193 34.96 2.43 0.95
N GLU A 194 34.97 3.55 0.23
CA GLU A 194 34.05 3.84 -0.85
C GLU A 194 34.13 2.69 -1.85
N GLU A 195 33.26 1.68 -1.73
CA GLU A 195 33.05 0.73 -2.82
C GLU A 195 32.68 1.58 -4.03
N PRO A 196 33.55 1.63 -5.06
CA PRO A 196 33.30 2.43 -6.23
C PRO A 196 31.96 2.01 -6.80
N PHE A 197 31.16 2.98 -7.21
CA PHE A 197 29.87 2.77 -7.84
C PHE A 197 30.08 2.09 -9.22
N ASN A 198 30.51 0.83 -9.24
CA ASN A 198 30.70 0.05 -10.47
C ASN A 198 29.36 -0.39 -11.09
N GLY A 199 28.23 0.10 -10.57
CA GLY A 199 26.89 -0.20 -11.03
C GLY A 199 26.07 1.06 -11.28
N LEU A 200 25.24 1.02 -12.31
CA LEU A 200 24.27 2.07 -12.63
C LEU A 200 23.33 2.34 -11.42
N PRO A 201 22.83 3.58 -11.25
CA PRO A 201 21.90 3.94 -10.16
C PRO A 201 20.49 3.34 -10.32
N TYR A 202 20.30 2.53 -11.35
CA TYR A 202 19.07 1.85 -11.68
C TYR A 202 19.33 0.41 -12.16
N SER A 203 18.29 -0.41 -12.14
CA SER A 203 18.24 -1.73 -12.77
C SER A 203 17.09 -1.76 -13.78
N CYS A 204 17.29 -2.45 -14.91
CA CYS A 204 16.20 -2.68 -15.86
C CYS A 204 15.31 -3.84 -15.41
N GLY A 205 14.00 -3.69 -15.62
CA GLY A 205 13.00 -4.70 -15.41
C GLY A 205 12.16 -4.91 -16.67
N CYS A 206 11.63 -6.11 -16.83
CA CYS A 206 10.72 -6.45 -17.92
C CYS A 206 9.28 -6.57 -17.43
N ASP A 207 8.36 -6.20 -18.33
CA ASP A 207 6.91 -6.37 -18.19
C ASP A 207 6.51 -7.85 -18.00
N MET A 208 5.30 -8.08 -17.49
CA MET A 208 4.73 -9.41 -17.32
C MET A 208 4.72 -10.18 -18.65
N GLY A 209 5.29 -11.38 -18.65
CA GLY A 209 5.40 -12.22 -19.86
C GLY A 209 6.73 -12.06 -20.62
N PHE A 210 7.60 -11.17 -20.16
CA PHE A 210 8.94 -10.98 -20.70
C PHE A 210 10.02 -11.24 -19.65
N GLU A 211 11.18 -11.72 -20.09
CA GLU A 211 12.36 -11.95 -19.28
C GLU A 211 13.52 -11.07 -19.75
N LEU A 212 14.34 -10.62 -18.79
CA LEU A 212 15.47 -9.74 -19.08
C LEU A 212 16.58 -10.54 -19.75
N SER A 213 16.96 -10.13 -20.96
CA SER A 213 18.10 -10.67 -21.70
C SER A 213 19.26 -9.66 -21.64
N GLY A 214 20.36 -10.07 -21.01
CA GLY A 214 21.49 -9.17 -20.72
C GLY A 214 21.13 -8.16 -19.64
N LEU A 215 21.40 -6.87 -19.90
CA LEU A 215 21.20 -5.79 -18.92
C LEU A 215 20.00 -4.89 -19.21
N THR A 216 19.51 -4.84 -20.44
CA THR A 216 18.54 -3.83 -20.87
C THR A 216 17.37 -4.36 -21.70
N LYS A 217 17.54 -5.47 -22.42
CA LYS A 217 16.55 -5.98 -23.37
C LYS A 217 15.57 -6.96 -22.73
N CYS A 218 14.36 -7.01 -23.26
CA CYS A 218 13.28 -7.86 -22.77
C CYS A 218 12.79 -8.82 -23.86
N LEU A 219 12.95 -10.12 -23.65
CA LEU A 219 12.50 -11.15 -24.59
C LEU A 219 11.23 -11.83 -24.08
N PRO A 220 10.29 -12.21 -24.95
CA PRO A 220 9.09 -12.91 -24.52
C PRO A 220 9.45 -14.27 -23.91
N ILE A 221 8.82 -14.62 -22.80
CA ILE A 221 9.01 -15.92 -22.15
C ILE A 221 8.43 -16.99 -23.09
N GLN A 222 9.29 -17.82 -23.68
CA GLN A 222 8.84 -18.99 -24.44
C GLN A 222 8.21 -19.98 -23.47
N LYS A 223 6.90 -20.19 -23.58
CA LYS A 223 6.23 -21.27 -22.86
C LYS A 223 6.83 -22.58 -23.34
N ARG A 224 7.61 -23.27 -22.51
CA ARG A 224 7.95 -24.67 -22.79
C ARG A 224 6.63 -25.43 -22.91
N GLN A 225 6.38 -26.04 -24.06
CA GLN A 225 5.34 -27.06 -24.14
C GLN A 225 5.65 -28.10 -23.05
N PRO A 226 4.65 -28.51 -22.24
CA PRO A 226 4.81 -29.71 -21.45
C PRO A 226 5.18 -30.81 -22.44
N THR A 227 6.35 -31.41 -22.31
CA THR A 227 6.64 -32.68 -22.96
C THR A 227 5.59 -33.65 -22.45
N GLU A 228 4.65 -33.98 -23.32
CA GLU A 228 3.66 -35.03 -23.11
C GLU A 228 4.42 -36.28 -22.64
N PRO A 229 4.12 -36.84 -21.46
CA PRO A 229 4.67 -38.14 -21.08
C PRO A 229 4.25 -39.13 -22.17
N GLN A 230 5.23 -39.75 -22.83
CA GLN A 230 4.96 -40.84 -23.76
C GLN A 230 4.15 -41.91 -23.01
N ALA A 231 2.92 -42.11 -23.43
CA ALA A 231 2.09 -43.19 -22.95
C ALA A 231 2.71 -44.52 -23.39
N THR A 232 3.26 -45.26 -22.42
CA THR A 232 3.52 -46.70 -22.57
C THR A 232 2.17 -47.44 -22.62
N PRO A 233 1.91 -48.27 -23.66
CA PRO A 233 0.68 -49.05 -23.71
C PRO A 233 0.75 -50.19 -22.67
N THR A 234 -0.18 -50.21 -21.72
CA THR A 234 -0.44 -51.37 -20.86
C THR A 234 -1.38 -52.35 -21.55
N PRO A 235 -1.17 -53.67 -21.44
CA PRO A 235 -2.05 -54.66 -22.06
C PRO A 235 -3.39 -54.76 -21.33
N SER A 236 -4.43 -54.90 -22.15
CA SER A 236 -5.80 -55.33 -21.89
C SER A 236 -6.05 -56.11 -20.59
N GLU A 237 -6.94 -55.59 -19.75
CA GLU A 237 -7.78 -56.38 -18.86
C GLU A 237 -9.25 -56.22 -19.28
N MET A 238 -9.86 -57.37 -19.57
CA MET A 238 -11.30 -57.55 -19.74
C MET A 238 -12.00 -57.30 -18.41
N ILE A 239 -13.23 -56.76 -18.42
CA ILE A 239 -14.31 -57.17 -17.50
C ILE A 239 -15.66 -56.60 -18.00
N PHE A 240 -16.55 -57.56 -18.27
CA PHE A 240 -17.96 -57.64 -17.86
C PHE A 240 -18.98 -56.61 -18.39
N GLN A 241 -19.82 -57.11 -19.30
CA GLN A 241 -21.12 -56.55 -19.63
C GLN A 241 -22.08 -56.63 -18.44
N SER A 242 -22.81 -55.55 -18.18
CA SER A 242 -24.07 -55.59 -17.45
C SER A 242 -25.07 -54.66 -18.15
N SER A 243 -26.16 -55.27 -18.58
CA SER A 243 -27.35 -54.69 -19.19
C SER A 243 -28.13 -53.84 -18.18
N GLY A 244 -28.61 -52.67 -18.61
CA GLY A 244 -29.49 -51.81 -17.82
C GLY A 244 -30.39 -50.97 -18.72
N ASN A 245 -31.69 -51.15 -18.53
CA ASN A 245 -32.76 -50.86 -19.46
C ASN A 245 -33.12 -49.38 -19.68
N ILE A 246 -33.67 -49.16 -20.88
CA ILE A 246 -34.52 -48.04 -21.30
C ILE A 246 -35.79 -48.04 -20.44
N PHE A 247 -36.11 -46.93 -19.76
CA PHE A 247 -37.45 -46.29 -19.66
C PHE A 247 -37.46 -45.19 -18.58
N THR A 248 -38.26 -44.14 -18.83
CA THR A 248 -38.64 -43.01 -17.94
C THR A 248 -37.99 -41.63 -18.14
N ASN A 249 -37.80 -41.20 -19.39
CA ASN A 249 -37.79 -39.77 -19.72
C ASN A 249 -39.23 -39.32 -19.98
N PHE A 250 -39.90 -38.67 -19.02
CA PHE A 250 -40.93 -37.64 -19.32
C PHE A 250 -41.34 -36.73 -18.13
N VAL A 251 -40.71 -36.83 -16.94
CA VAL A 251 -41.01 -35.93 -15.80
C VAL A 251 -39.77 -35.14 -15.30
N ALA A 252 -38.56 -35.49 -15.75
CA ALA A 252 -37.32 -34.85 -15.30
C ALA A 252 -36.99 -33.51 -16.00
N SER A 253 -37.55 -33.22 -17.18
CA SER A 253 -37.17 -32.04 -17.98
C SER A 253 -37.70 -30.73 -17.38
N ASN A 254 -38.92 -30.73 -16.83
CA ASN A 254 -39.53 -29.53 -16.26
C ASN A 254 -39.00 -29.18 -14.86
N TYR A 255 -38.58 -30.18 -14.07
CA TYR A 255 -37.96 -29.96 -12.75
C TYR A 255 -36.55 -29.39 -12.87
N LEU A 256 -35.76 -29.86 -13.84
CA LEU A 256 -34.39 -29.35 -14.07
C LEU A 256 -34.40 -27.90 -14.57
N LEU A 257 -35.35 -27.55 -15.44
CA LEU A 257 -35.54 -26.16 -15.90
C LEU A 257 -35.92 -25.22 -14.76
N CYS A 258 -36.85 -25.64 -13.89
CA CYS A 258 -37.26 -24.85 -12.73
C CYS A 258 -36.10 -24.62 -11.75
N ILE A 259 -35.28 -25.64 -11.46
CA ILE A 259 -34.11 -25.51 -10.59
C ILE A 259 -33.08 -24.56 -11.22
N ALA A 260 -32.82 -24.68 -12.52
CA ALA A 260 -31.89 -23.80 -13.23
C ALA A 260 -32.34 -22.33 -13.21
N LEU A 261 -33.65 -22.07 -13.37
CA LEU A 261 -34.22 -20.73 -13.28
C LEU A 261 -34.09 -20.16 -11.86
N ILE A 262 -34.43 -20.94 -10.83
CA ILE A 262 -34.30 -20.50 -9.42
C ILE A 262 -32.84 -20.21 -9.06
N CYS A 263 -31.91 -21.09 -9.44
CA CYS A 263 -30.47 -20.85 -9.25
C CYS A 263 -29.99 -19.60 -10.01
N GLY A 264 -30.47 -19.39 -11.24
CA GLY A 264 -30.18 -18.20 -12.03
C GLY A 264 -30.65 -16.91 -11.35
N PHE A 265 -31.87 -16.90 -10.80
CA PHE A 265 -32.40 -15.76 -10.05
C PHE A 265 -31.65 -15.50 -8.73
N ILE A 266 -31.25 -16.55 -8.01
CA ILE A 266 -30.46 -16.42 -6.78
C ILE A 266 -29.08 -15.84 -7.11
N ILE A 267 -28.39 -16.36 -8.14
CA ILE A 267 -27.09 -15.87 -8.57
C ILE A 267 -27.21 -14.40 -9.01
N LEU A 268 -28.23 -14.07 -9.83
CA LEU A 268 -28.46 -12.70 -10.26
C LEU A 268 -28.74 -11.76 -9.08
N SER A 269 -29.55 -12.19 -8.11
CA SER A 269 -29.84 -11.44 -6.89
C SER A 269 -28.58 -11.20 -6.05
N VAL A 270 -27.74 -12.22 -5.86
CA VAL A 270 -26.47 -12.10 -5.13
C VAL A 270 -25.50 -11.18 -5.88
N VAL A 271 -25.42 -11.27 -7.21
CA VAL A 271 -24.58 -10.40 -8.04
C VAL A 271 -25.07 -8.95 -8.01
N VAL A 272 -26.38 -8.72 -8.13
CA VAL A 272 -26.97 -7.37 -8.06
C VAL A 272 -26.77 -6.78 -6.68
N THR A 273 -27.05 -7.54 -5.62
CA THR A 273 -26.83 -7.10 -4.23
C THR A 273 -25.35 -6.80 -4.00
N GLY A 274 -24.44 -7.67 -4.44
CA GLY A 274 -23.00 -7.46 -4.37
C GLY A 274 -22.54 -6.22 -5.14
N CYS A 275 -23.08 -5.98 -6.33
CA CYS A 275 -22.79 -4.79 -7.14
C CYS A 275 -23.34 -3.51 -6.50
N VAL A 276 -24.55 -3.54 -5.92
CA VAL A 276 -25.16 -2.41 -5.21
C VAL A 276 -24.35 -2.09 -3.95
N VAL A 277 -24.02 -3.09 -3.13
CA VAL A 277 -23.16 -2.92 -1.95
C VAL A 277 -21.79 -2.37 -2.38
N ARG A 278 -21.18 -2.92 -3.42
CA ARG A 278 -19.90 -2.42 -3.94
C ARG A 278 -20.00 -0.97 -4.41
N LYS A 279 -21.08 -0.58 -5.09
CA LYS A 279 -21.31 0.79 -5.56
C LYS A 279 -21.57 1.77 -4.40
N ILE A 280 -22.31 1.35 -3.38
CA ILE A 280 -22.53 2.12 -2.16
C ILE A 280 -21.22 2.29 -1.38
N CYS A 281 -20.44 1.22 -1.19
CA CYS A 281 -19.13 1.28 -0.55
C CYS A 281 -18.14 2.15 -1.34
N PHE A 282 -18.18 2.09 -2.69
CA PHE A 282 -17.32 2.93 -3.53
C PHE A 282 -17.68 4.41 -3.40
N ASN A 283 -18.97 4.74 -3.32
CA ASN A 283 -19.46 6.10 -3.12
C ASN A 283 -19.20 6.65 -1.70
N GLN A 284 -18.81 5.81 -0.73
CA GLN A 284 -18.45 6.25 0.62
C GLN A 284 -16.97 6.56 0.83
N PHE A 285 -16.09 6.35 -0.17
CA PHE A 285 -14.71 6.83 -0.10
C PHE A 285 -14.66 8.34 -0.35
N SER A 286 -15.16 9.13 0.60
CA SER A 286 -14.95 10.57 0.63
C SER A 286 -13.58 10.83 1.23
N ALA A 287 -12.64 11.30 0.41
CA ALA A 287 -11.38 11.85 0.90
C ALA A 287 -11.71 13.14 1.67
N LYS A 288 -11.43 13.15 2.98
CA LYS A 288 -11.54 14.35 3.81
C LYS A 288 -10.16 15.01 3.86
N ASN A 289 -10.08 16.26 3.40
CA ASN A 289 -8.89 17.07 3.58
C ASN A 289 -8.93 17.74 4.96
N PHE A 290 -7.79 17.77 5.62
CA PHE A 290 -7.60 18.54 6.83
C PHE A 290 -6.49 19.55 6.55
N ASP A 291 -6.85 20.83 6.49
CA ASP A 291 -5.88 21.90 6.37
C ASP A 291 -5.36 22.25 7.76
N ASN A 292 -4.05 22.11 7.97
CA ASN A 292 -3.44 22.57 9.20
C ASN A 292 -3.39 24.11 9.18
N PRO A 293 -4.05 24.80 10.12
CA PRO A 293 -4.21 26.26 10.08
C PRO A 293 -2.89 27.04 10.18
N ILE A 294 -1.82 26.41 10.69
CA ILE A 294 -0.47 27.01 10.70
C ILE A 294 0.02 27.24 9.26
N TYR A 295 -0.27 26.31 8.35
CA TYR A 295 0.18 26.38 6.96
C TYR A 295 -0.63 27.36 6.11
N GLN A 296 -1.89 27.64 6.46
CA GLN A 296 -2.65 28.69 5.79
C GLN A 296 -1.99 30.06 5.95
N ARG A 297 -1.49 30.38 7.16
CA ARG A 297 -0.77 31.65 7.39
C ARG A 297 0.49 31.78 6.53
N THR A 298 1.22 30.69 6.32
CA THR A 298 2.45 30.71 5.52
C THR A 298 2.14 30.80 4.01
N ILE A 299 1.08 30.13 3.54
CA ILE A 299 0.67 30.15 2.14
C ILE A 299 0.04 31.49 1.75
N GLU A 300 -0.75 32.12 2.62
CA GLU A 300 -1.33 33.44 2.36
C GLU A 300 -0.28 34.54 2.20
N GLN A 301 0.89 34.39 2.82
CA GLN A 301 2.03 35.30 2.63
C GLN A 301 2.84 35.03 1.35
N GLY A 302 2.59 33.92 0.64
CA GLY A 302 3.35 33.49 -0.54
C GLY A 302 2.55 33.40 -1.85
N LYS A 303 1.30 33.86 -1.90
CA LYS A 303 0.45 33.74 -3.10
C LYS A 303 0.81 34.76 -4.19
N GLY A 304 1.74 34.38 -5.05
CA GLY A 304 1.87 34.84 -6.43
C GLY A 304 1.98 33.63 -7.35
N PHE A 305 1.00 33.47 -8.24
CA PHE A 305 0.94 32.49 -9.34
C PHE A 305 0.71 31.01 -8.96
N PHE A 306 -0.54 30.56 -8.98
CA PHE A 306 -0.97 29.34 -9.71
C PHE A 306 -2.49 29.38 -9.91
N ASN A 307 -2.92 29.02 -11.11
CA ASN A 307 -4.28 29.20 -11.63
C ASN A 307 -5.20 28.08 -11.12
N ASP A 308 -6.27 28.45 -10.43
CA ASP A 308 -7.27 27.53 -9.87
C ASP A 308 -8.20 26.99 -10.96
N ASN A 309 -8.20 25.67 -11.17
CA ASN A 309 -9.38 24.95 -11.63
C ASN A 309 -9.33 23.54 -11.02
N TYR A 310 -10.42 23.17 -10.34
CA TYR A 310 -10.63 21.95 -9.52
C TYR A 310 -10.27 22.02 -8.03
N VAL A 311 -10.93 22.91 -7.29
CA VAL A 311 -11.32 22.59 -5.90
C VAL A 311 -12.74 23.11 -5.66
N GLY A 312 -13.67 22.19 -5.38
CA GLY A 312 -15.00 22.54 -4.88
C GLY A 312 -14.90 23.01 -3.44
N THR A 313 -14.67 24.31 -3.26
CA THR A 313 -14.64 24.96 -1.95
C THR A 313 -16.06 25.32 -1.53
N ILE A 314 -16.59 24.67 -0.50
CA ILE A 314 -17.74 25.21 0.24
C ILE A 314 -17.19 26.24 1.21
N LEU A 315 -17.21 27.50 0.80
CA LEU A 315 -16.94 28.66 1.66
C LEU A 315 -18.17 28.88 2.56
N SER A 316 -18.04 28.68 3.87
CA SER A 316 -18.99 29.28 4.82
C SER A 316 -18.73 30.78 4.87
N LYS A 317 -19.72 31.57 4.46
CA LYS A 317 -19.71 33.05 4.53
C LYS A 317 -19.45 33.51 5.97
N PRO A 318 -18.65 34.57 6.19
CA PRO A 318 -18.62 35.27 7.46
C PRO A 318 -19.88 36.12 7.61
N THR A 319 -20.63 35.92 8.69
CA THR A 319 -21.70 36.83 9.08
C THR A 319 -21.05 38.02 9.79
N THR A 320 -21.08 39.16 9.11
CA THR A 320 -20.84 40.50 9.66
C THR A 320 -21.83 40.79 10.78
N GLN A 321 -21.34 41.22 11.94
CA GLN A 321 -21.99 42.22 12.79
C GLN A 321 -20.99 42.72 13.84
N GLU A 322 -20.36 43.86 13.53
CA GLU A 322 -20.03 44.87 14.54
C GLU A 322 -21.28 45.74 14.72
N PRO A 323 -21.50 46.29 15.94
CA PRO A 323 -21.31 47.72 16.02
C PRO A 323 -20.55 48.21 17.27
N LEU A 324 -19.79 49.27 17.01
CA LEU A 324 -19.21 50.26 17.91
C LEU A 324 -20.18 50.72 19.03
N LEU A 325 -19.68 50.96 20.25
CA LEU A 325 -19.48 52.32 20.80
C LEU A 325 -19.00 52.32 22.29
N LYS A 326 -17.89 53.05 22.48
CA LYS A 326 -17.54 54.02 23.55
C LYS A 326 -17.56 53.65 25.06
N GLN A 327 -16.37 53.85 25.64
CA GLN A 327 -16.02 54.56 26.90
C GLN A 327 -16.86 54.31 28.16
N ASN A 328 -16.20 53.84 29.24
CA ASN A 328 -15.86 54.71 30.38
C ASN A 328 -15.09 53.98 31.49
N LYS A 329 -14.06 54.70 31.99
CA LYS A 329 -13.28 54.58 33.24
C LYS A 329 -12.31 53.43 33.42
#